data_AF-A0A1Z4C4X6-F1
#
_entry.id   AF-A0A1Z4C4X6-F1
#
_cell.length_a   1.000
_cell.length_b   1.000
_cell.length_c   1.000
_cell.angle_alpha   90.00
_cell.angle_beta   90.00
_cell.angle_gamma   90.00
#
_symmetry.space_group_name_H-M   'P 1'
#
loop_
_entity.id
_entity.type
_entity.pdbx_description
1 polymer ?
#
loop_
_entity_poly.entity_id
_entity_poly.type
_entity_poly.pdbx_seq_one_letter_code
_entity_poly.pdbx_strand_id
1 'polypeptide(L)'
;MRFHDNLKIFLYGTPGQKRFDFMSQLLFDNAWGAVLLIDNREDDPFAELAYYLDMVKDFRHKIHLAIGITHYDLCATPTIKDYADYLSQNDLSYPVMSADARDISSLTHVLGCLPHQSALAIAR
;
A
#
# COMPACT_ATOMS: atom_id res chain seq x y z
N MET A 1 -9.06 -14.96 3.55
CA MET A 1 -7.90 -15.54 4.26
C MET A 1 -8.07 -15.28 5.75
N ARG A 2 -7.69 -16.21 6.65
CA ARG A 2 -7.79 -16.01 8.10
C ARG A 2 -6.45 -15.46 8.62
N PHE A 3 -6.44 -14.22 9.09
CA PHE A 3 -5.35 -13.68 9.91
C PHE A 3 -5.67 -13.93 11.40
N HIS A 4 -4.64 -13.96 12.24
CA HIS A 4 -4.68 -14.31 13.68
C HIS A 4 -5.95 -13.78 14.40
N ASP A 5 -6.50 -14.58 15.33
CA ASP A 5 -7.67 -14.27 16.17
C ASP A 5 -8.98 -13.89 15.44
N ASN A 6 -9.48 -14.79 14.58
CA ASN A 6 -10.81 -14.69 13.94
C ASN A 6 -11.05 -13.44 13.07
N LEU A 7 -9.99 -12.75 12.63
CA LEU A 7 -10.12 -11.59 11.73
C LEU A 7 -10.45 -12.07 10.30
N LYS A 8 -11.68 -11.82 9.85
CA LYS A 8 -12.13 -12.09 8.48
C LYS A 8 -11.90 -10.85 7.62
N ILE A 9 -10.82 -10.86 6.83
CA ILE A 9 -10.49 -9.78 5.90
C ILE A 9 -11.19 -10.04 4.56
N PHE A 10 -11.94 -9.05 4.07
CA PHE A 10 -12.45 -9.01 2.70
C PHE A 10 -11.47 -8.19 1.85
N LEU A 11 -10.84 -8.85 0.88
CA LEU A 11 -9.92 -8.19 -0.05
C LEU A 11 -10.70 -7.76 -1.29
N TYR A 12 -10.72 -6.46 -1.55
CA TYR A 12 -11.30 -5.89 -2.75
C TYR A 12 -10.16 -5.38 -3.64
N GLY A 13 -10.13 -5.81 -4.90
CA GLY A 13 -9.25 -5.23 -5.91
C GLY A 13 -10.01 -4.20 -6.73
N THR A 14 -9.50 -2.97 -6.79
CA THR A 14 -9.98 -1.96 -7.75
C THR A 14 -9.01 -1.95 -8.93
N PRO A 15 -9.45 -2.17 -10.18
CA PRO A 15 -8.58 -1.94 -11.32
C PRO A 15 -8.14 -0.47 -11.31
N GLY A 16 -6.83 -0.21 -11.45
CA GLY A 16 -6.19 1.13 -11.35
C GLY A 16 -6.56 2.13 -12.46
N GLN A 17 -7.73 1.98 -13.08
CA GLN A 17 -8.22 2.94 -14.04
C GLN A 17 -8.80 4.14 -13.30
N LYS A 18 -8.26 5.34 -13.57
CA LYS A 18 -8.70 6.65 -13.04
C LYS A 18 -10.23 6.88 -13.12
N ARG A 19 -10.91 6.15 -14.00
CA ARG A 19 -12.38 6.22 -14.15
C ARG A 19 -13.16 5.61 -12.98
N PHE A 20 -12.50 4.91 -12.06
CA PHE A 20 -13.11 4.32 -10.86
C PHE A 20 -12.69 4.99 -9.56
N ASP A 21 -12.01 6.14 -9.60
CA ASP A 21 -11.60 6.87 -8.39
C ASP A 21 -12.80 7.18 -7.47
N PHE A 22 -14.01 7.35 -8.02
CA PHE A 22 -15.24 7.53 -7.25
C PHE A 22 -15.58 6.34 -6.33
N MET A 23 -15.20 5.11 -6.71
CA MET A 23 -15.41 3.94 -5.85
C MET A 23 -14.48 3.94 -4.64
N SER A 24 -13.33 4.62 -4.72
CA SER A 24 -12.33 4.63 -3.66
C SER A 24 -12.84 5.29 -2.38
N GLN A 25 -13.62 6.39 -2.49
CA GLN A 25 -14.21 7.06 -1.34
C GLN A 25 -15.17 6.17 -0.55
N LEU A 26 -15.98 5.35 -1.25
CA LEU A 26 -16.94 4.43 -0.61
C LEU A 26 -16.24 3.21 0.02
N LEU A 27 -15.14 2.76 -0.58
CA LEU A 27 -14.39 1.60 -0.09
C LEU A 27 -13.56 1.94 1.16
N PHE A 28 -12.99 3.15 1.24
CA PHE A 28 -12.13 3.52 2.37
C PHE A 28 -12.89 3.86 3.65
N ASP A 29 -14.13 4.32 3.57
CA ASP A 29 -14.87 4.80 4.75
C ASP A 29 -15.15 3.70 5.79
N ASN A 30 -15.13 2.42 5.39
CA ASN A 30 -15.27 1.27 6.29
C ASN A 30 -14.06 0.31 6.24
N ALA A 31 -12.95 0.71 5.59
CA ALA A 31 -11.76 -0.13 5.51
C ALA A 31 -10.97 -0.07 6.81
N TRP A 32 -10.45 -1.22 7.26
CA TRP A 32 -9.45 -1.26 8.33
C TRP A 32 -8.04 -0.92 7.81
N GLY A 33 -7.76 -1.27 6.56
CA GLY A 33 -6.50 -0.98 5.91
C GLY A 33 -6.54 -1.16 4.40
N ALA A 34 -5.50 -0.71 3.74
CA ALA A 34 -5.31 -0.78 2.30
C ALA A 34 -3.88 -1.22 1.95
N VAL A 35 -3.76 -1.90 0.82
CA VAL A 35 -2.47 -2.24 0.22
C VAL A 35 -2.40 -1.55 -1.14
N LEU A 36 -1.37 -0.74 -1.36
CA LEU A 36 -1.05 -0.19 -2.67
C LEU A 36 -0.02 -1.08 -3.34
N LEU A 37 -0.30 -1.48 -4.58
CA LEU A 37 0.65 -2.23 -5.40
C LEU A 37 1.16 -1.31 -6.52
N ILE A 38 2.46 -1.06 -6.55
CA ILE A 38 3.13 -0.20 -7.54
C ILE A 38 3.92 -1.08 -8.50
N ASP A 39 3.86 -0.81 -9.80
CA ASP A 39 4.61 -1.58 -10.80
C ASP A 39 6.02 -1.00 -10.99
N ASN A 40 7.06 -1.74 -10.60
CA ASN A 40 8.44 -1.25 -10.68
C ASN A 40 9.00 -1.20 -12.12
N ARG A 41 8.22 -1.63 -13.11
CA ARG A 41 8.61 -1.60 -14.54
C ARG A 41 8.17 -0.32 -15.24
N GLU A 42 7.29 0.47 -14.62
CA GLU A 42 6.82 1.73 -15.19
C GLU A 42 7.96 2.73 -15.31
N ASP A 43 7.86 3.65 -16.27
CA ASP A 43 8.90 4.65 -16.53
C ASP A 43 9.09 5.61 -15.34
N ASP A 44 7.99 5.92 -14.63
CA ASP A 44 7.98 6.75 -13.41
C ASP A 44 7.06 6.15 -12.34
N PRO A 45 7.53 5.16 -11.58
CA PRO A 45 6.72 4.51 -10.55
C PRO A 45 6.49 5.43 -9.33
N PHE A 46 7.28 6.51 -9.17
CA PHE A 46 7.06 7.49 -8.11
C PHE A 46 5.87 8.40 -8.42
N ALA A 47 5.64 8.75 -9.69
CA ALA A 47 4.43 9.45 -10.10
C ALA A 47 3.17 8.62 -9.84
N GLU A 48 3.22 7.31 -10.11
CA GLU A 48 2.12 6.39 -9.79
C GLU A 48 1.89 6.31 -8.28
N LEU A 49 2.96 6.16 -7.50
CA LEU A 49 2.87 6.16 -6.03
C LEU A 49 2.26 7.46 -5.49
N ALA A 50 2.72 8.62 -5.98
CA ALA A 50 2.22 9.94 -5.58
C ALA A 50 0.72 10.07 -5.85
N TYR A 51 0.27 9.60 -7.01
CA TYR A 51 -1.14 9.60 -7.40
C TYR A 51 -2.00 8.82 -6.40
N TYR A 52 -1.61 7.59 -6.05
CA TYR A 52 -2.38 6.79 -5.11
C TYR A 52 -2.30 7.31 -3.67
N LEU A 53 -1.17 7.87 -3.27
CA LEU A 53 -1.03 8.53 -1.96
C LEU A 53 -1.96 9.74 -1.84
N ASP A 54 -2.14 10.52 -2.90
CA ASP A 54 -3.10 11.63 -2.94
C ASP A 54 -4.55 11.12 -2.82
N MET A 55 -4.88 10.01 -3.48
CA MET A 55 -6.21 9.41 -3.41
C MET A 55 -6.60 8.93 -2.00
N VAL A 56 -5.64 8.39 -1.24
CA VAL A 56 -5.89 7.90 0.13
C VAL A 56 -5.66 8.96 1.20
N LYS A 57 -5.31 10.19 0.81
CA LYS A 57 -4.80 11.23 1.72
C LYS A 57 -5.77 11.61 2.83
N ASP A 58 -7.07 11.60 2.53
CA ASP A 58 -8.16 11.97 3.45
C ASP A 58 -8.45 10.87 4.48
N PHE A 59 -7.93 9.66 4.24
CA PHE A 59 -8.13 8.47 5.07
C PHE A 59 -6.86 8.07 5.86
N ARG A 60 -5.77 8.84 5.76
CA ARG A 60 -4.45 8.52 6.35
C ARG A 60 -4.47 8.26 7.87
N HIS A 61 -5.44 8.82 8.59
CA HIS A 61 -5.62 8.61 10.03
C HIS A 61 -6.67 7.55 10.38
N LYS A 62 -7.42 7.07 9.38
CA LYS A 62 -8.53 6.12 9.55
C LYS A 62 -8.13 4.70 9.18
N ILE A 63 -7.19 4.52 8.26
CA ILE A 63 -6.83 3.22 7.70
C ILE A 63 -5.33 2.95 7.84
N HIS A 64 -4.98 1.70 8.04
CA HIS A 64 -3.61 1.23 7.87
C HIS A 64 -3.25 1.15 6.39
N LEU A 65 -2.01 1.45 6.03
CA LEU A 65 -1.53 1.43 4.64
C LEU A 65 -0.22 0.67 4.55
N ALA A 66 -0.12 -0.25 3.61
CA ALA A 66 1.13 -0.91 3.22
C ALA A 66 1.35 -0.78 1.71
N ILE A 67 2.61 -0.71 1.30
CA ILE A 67 2.99 -0.55 -0.10
C ILE A 67 3.79 -1.78 -0.54
N GLY A 68 3.29 -2.47 -1.56
CA GLY A 68 3.94 -3.58 -2.23
C GLY A 68 4.50 -3.13 -3.58
N ILE A 69 5.79 -3.33 -3.81
CA ILE A 69 6.45 -3.04 -5.08
C ILE A 69 6.48 -4.32 -5.92
N THR A 70 5.72 -4.32 -7.01
CA THR A 70 5.54 -5.49 -7.88
C THR A 70 6.58 -5.55 -9.00
N HIS A 71 6.76 -6.73 -9.59
CA HIS A 71 7.72 -6.98 -10.67
C HIS A 71 9.18 -6.68 -10.30
N TYR A 72 9.49 -6.73 -9.01
CA TYR A 72 10.84 -6.50 -8.49
C TYR A 72 11.85 -7.57 -8.96
N ASP A 73 11.36 -8.75 -9.35
CA ASP A 73 12.13 -9.82 -10.01
C ASP A 73 12.59 -9.44 -11.42
N LEU A 74 11.87 -8.54 -12.10
CA LEU A 74 12.16 -8.09 -13.45
C LEU A 74 12.88 -6.75 -13.47
N CYS A 75 12.54 -5.84 -12.55
CA CYS A 75 13.14 -4.53 -12.41
C CYS A 75 13.44 -4.26 -10.94
N ALA A 76 14.72 -4.27 -10.55
CA ALA A 76 15.14 -4.08 -9.16
C ALA A 76 15.37 -2.60 -8.79
N THR A 77 15.19 -1.69 -9.75
CA THR A 77 15.37 -0.24 -9.61
C THR A 77 14.12 0.49 -10.08
N PRO A 78 13.54 1.42 -9.29
CA PRO A 78 13.99 1.86 -7.98
C PRO A 78 13.99 0.76 -6.92
N THR A 79 14.93 0.83 -5.98
CA THR A 79 15.06 -0.12 -4.88
C THR A 79 14.03 0.17 -3.80
N ILE A 80 13.74 -0.81 -2.94
CA ILE A 80 12.86 -0.60 -1.77
C ILE A 80 13.33 0.57 -0.89
N LYS A 81 14.66 0.79 -0.78
CA LYS A 81 15.22 1.93 -0.04
C LYS A 81 14.85 3.25 -0.71
N ASP A 82 14.87 3.33 -2.04
CA ASP A 82 14.52 4.56 -2.76
C ASP A 82 13.05 4.93 -2.52
N TYR A 83 12.16 3.94 -2.44
CA TYR A 83 10.76 4.16 -2.03
C TYR A 83 10.64 4.62 -0.58
N ALA A 84 11.38 4.01 0.35
CA ALA A 84 11.38 4.44 1.74
C ALA A 84 11.89 5.87 1.91
N ASP A 85 12.95 6.23 1.18
CA ASP A 85 13.52 7.58 1.16
C ASP A 85 12.51 8.58 0.57
N TYR A 86 11.85 8.24 -0.53
CA TYR A 86 10.79 9.05 -1.14
C TYR A 86 9.65 9.33 -0.15
N LEU A 87 9.17 8.31 0.56
CA LEU A 87 8.11 8.47 1.57
C LEU A 87 8.58 9.39 2.71
N SER A 88 9.79 9.18 3.22
CA SER A 88 10.38 9.99 4.30
C SER A 88 10.53 11.46 3.90
N GLN A 89 10.96 11.74 2.67
CA GLN A 89 11.07 13.10 2.12
C GLN A 89 9.71 13.82 2.01
N ASN A 90 8.61 13.08 2.01
CA ASN A 90 7.24 13.60 1.95
C ASN A 90 6.53 13.52 3.32
N ASP A 91 7.27 13.36 4.42
CA ASP A 91 6.75 13.21 5.78
C ASP A 91 5.78 12.01 5.95
N LEU A 92 6.00 10.94 5.19
CA LEU A 92 5.21 9.70 5.24
C LEU A 92 6.04 8.55 5.80
N SER A 93 5.38 7.68 6.56
CA SER A 93 6.01 6.51 7.19
C SER A 93 5.12 5.27 7.01
N TYR A 94 5.04 4.77 5.78
CA TYR A 94 4.33 3.53 5.44
C TYR A 94 5.30 2.37 5.21
N PRO A 95 4.98 1.15 5.65
CA PRO A 95 5.78 -0.03 5.32
C PRO A 95 5.78 -0.25 3.81
N VAL A 96 6.99 -0.39 3.25
CA VAL A 96 7.21 -0.69 1.84
C VAL A 96 8.06 -1.95 1.68
N MET A 97 7.68 -2.83 0.77
CA MET A 97 8.40 -4.08 0.50
C MET A 97 8.13 -4.60 -0.91
N SER A 98 8.96 -5.51 -1.40
CA SER A 98 8.68 -6.23 -2.65
C SER A 98 7.45 -7.14 -2.50
N ALA A 99 6.62 -7.19 -3.53
CA ALA A 99 5.42 -8.01 -3.59
C ALA A 99 5.35 -8.78 -4.91
N ASP A 100 5.07 -10.09 -4.87
CA ASP A 100 4.71 -10.87 -6.05
C ASP A 100 3.26 -11.33 -5.94
N ALA A 101 2.39 -10.82 -6.81
CA ALA A 101 0.98 -11.16 -6.81
C ALA A 101 0.71 -12.64 -7.18
N ARG A 102 1.70 -13.34 -7.76
CA ARG A 102 1.64 -14.77 -8.08
C ARG A 102 1.97 -15.65 -6.86
N ASP A 103 2.58 -15.09 -5.84
CA ASP A 103 2.93 -15.78 -4.59
C ASP A 103 2.04 -15.32 -3.43
N ILE A 104 1.19 -16.22 -2.97
CA ILE A 104 0.29 -15.97 -1.84
C ILE A 104 1.05 -15.65 -0.55
N SER A 105 2.26 -16.18 -0.37
CA SER A 105 3.09 -15.93 0.81
C SER A 105 3.59 -14.49 0.81
N SER A 106 4.01 -13.99 -0.36
CA SER A 106 4.37 -12.59 -0.57
C SER A 106 3.22 -11.64 -0.22
N LEU A 107 2.02 -11.89 -0.75
CA LEU A 107 0.84 -11.09 -0.44
C LEU A 107 0.42 -11.18 1.04
N THR A 108 0.57 -12.37 1.64
CA THR A 108 0.35 -12.57 3.08
C THR A 108 1.31 -11.70 3.90
N HIS A 109 2.57 -11.61 3.49
CA HIS A 109 3.56 -10.80 4.20
C HIS A 109 3.21 -9.31 4.15
N VAL A 110 2.85 -8.79 2.97
CA VAL A 110 2.40 -7.39 2.81
C VAL A 110 1.20 -7.08 3.70
N LEU A 111 0.19 -7.96 3.74
CA LEU A 111 -0.98 -7.80 4.60
C LEU A 111 -0.63 -7.86 6.09
N GLY A 112 0.33 -8.70 6.48
CA GLY A 112 0.79 -8.84 7.86
C GLY A 112 1.52 -7.62 8.41
N CYS A 113 1.95 -6.70 7.55
CA CYS A 113 2.59 -5.45 7.95
C CYS A 113 1.60 -4.32 8.28
N LEU A 114 0.33 -4.42 7.87
CA LEU A 114 -0.71 -3.45 8.22
C LEU A 114 -0.82 -3.16 9.73
N PRO A 115 -0.87 -4.16 10.63
CA PRO A 115 -0.98 -3.91 12.08
C PRO A 115 0.32 -3.41 12.72
N HIS A 116 1.46 -3.45 12.02
CA HIS A 116 2.76 -3.02 12.53
C HIS A 116 3.04 -1.53 12.31
N GLN A 117 2.03 -0.76 11.90
CA GLN A 117 2.10 0.70 11.99
C GLN A 117 2.12 1.10 13.47
N SER A 118 3.32 1.29 14.00
CA SER A 118 3.55 1.75 15.36
C SER A 118 2.92 3.13 15.58
N ALA A 119 2.36 3.30 16.79
CA ALA A 119 1.61 4.46 17.30
C ALA A 119 2.41 5.78 17.38
N LEU A 120 3.19 6.13 16.37
CA LEU A 120 3.96 7.38 16.30
C LEU A 120 3.14 8.56 15.75
N ALA A 121 1.93 8.33 15.24
CA ALA A 121 1.03 9.39 14.77
C ALA A 121 0.10 9.96 15.86
N ILE A 122 0.09 9.40 17.08
CA ILE A 122 -0.79 9.84 18.18
C ILE A 122 -0.09 10.84 19.13
N ALA A 123 1.20 11.12 18.91
CA ALA A 123 1.95 12.10 19.69
C ALA A 123 2.31 13.33 18.84
N ARG A 124 1.30 14.17 18.53
CA ARG A 124 1.46 15.61 18.30
C ARG A 124 0.11 16.33 18.36
#